data_AF-A0A7V9WN67-F1
#
_entry.id   AF-A0A7V9WN67-F1
#
_cell.length_a   1.000
_cell.length_b   1.000
_cell.length_c   1.000
_cell.angle_alpha   90.00
_cell.angle_beta   90.00
_cell.angle_gamma   90.00
#
_symmetry.space_group_name_H-M   'P 1'
#
loop_
_entity.id
_entity.type
_entity.pdbx_description
1 polymer ?
#
loop_
_entity_poly.entity_id
_entity_poly.type
_entity_poly.pdbx_seq_one_letter_code
_entity_poly.pdbx_strand_id
1 'polypeptide(L)'
;MASPSKPLRATIIDEHPIVRQGVQALIEHTFSGAVVSCARDLDAATAGADGAGADIVVVDPWKAGADVAELVKRLREELGAPIVIFTADGGARLLSEAVKAGVKGYVRKDSPSSDLIRAIEAARAGEFYIDPSLSASIVLEEGDRTLSARQREILQMLAHGMQTDHVAKELGLSTETVRTHTKRILAKLEASTRTQAVAIGIRYGLIQ
;
A
#
# COMPACT_ATOMS: atom_id res chain seq x y z
N MET A 1 -10.16 38.88 14.33
CA MET A 1 -9.75 38.51 12.96
C MET A 1 -8.79 37.34 13.11
N ALA A 2 -9.13 36.17 12.56
CA ALA A 2 -8.23 35.02 12.63
C ALA A 2 -6.97 35.34 11.80
N SER A 3 -5.79 35.11 12.36
CA SER A 3 -4.52 35.24 11.63
C SER A 3 -4.60 34.45 10.32
N PRO A 4 -4.07 34.95 9.19
CA PRO A 4 -4.09 34.20 7.95
C PRO A 4 -3.38 32.87 8.18
N SER A 5 -4.13 31.76 8.10
CA SER A 5 -3.58 30.43 8.19
C SER A 5 -2.52 30.28 7.11
N LYS A 6 -1.31 29.84 7.48
CA LYS A 6 -0.21 29.61 6.55
C LYS A 6 -0.74 28.84 5.31
N PRO A 7 -0.49 29.33 4.09
CA PRO A 7 -0.96 28.68 2.87
C PRO A 7 -0.45 27.24 2.79
N LEU A 8 -1.28 26.32 2.31
CA LEU A 8 -0.91 24.92 2.13
C LEU A 8 0.24 24.82 1.12
N ARG A 9 1.31 24.12 1.48
CA ARG A 9 2.44 23.85 0.59
C ARG A 9 2.45 22.38 0.24
N ALA A 10 2.09 22.05 -0.99
CA ALA A 10 1.96 20.67 -1.45
C ALA A 10 2.99 20.35 -2.53
N THR A 11 3.64 19.20 -2.42
CA THR A 11 4.50 18.64 -3.48
C THR A 11 3.80 17.45 -4.10
N ILE A 12 3.60 17.46 -5.42
CA ILE A 12 3.01 16.38 -6.19
C ILE A 12 4.11 15.67 -6.98
N ILE A 13 4.25 14.36 -6.80
CA ILE A 13 5.25 13.53 -7.47
C ILE A 13 4.51 12.43 -8.24
N ASP A 14 4.49 12.54 -9.55
CA ASP A 14 3.83 11.58 -10.44
C ASP A 14 4.45 11.69 -11.83
N GLU A 15 4.71 10.60 -12.53
CA GLU A 15 5.28 10.68 -13.88
C GLU A 15 4.27 11.22 -14.93
N HIS A 16 2.97 11.08 -14.68
CA HIS A 16 1.90 11.42 -15.60
C HIS A 16 1.56 12.92 -15.56
N PRO A 17 1.84 13.69 -16.64
CA PRO A 17 1.64 15.14 -16.65
C PRO A 17 0.18 15.57 -16.39
N ILE A 18 -0.78 14.82 -16.94
CA ILE A 18 -2.20 15.15 -16.79
C ILE A 18 -2.69 14.93 -15.35
N VAL A 19 -2.13 13.96 -14.64
CA VAL A 19 -2.45 13.70 -13.23
C VAL A 19 -1.91 14.84 -12.37
N ARG A 20 -0.65 15.26 -12.58
CA ARG A 20 -0.07 16.41 -11.87
C ARG A 20 -0.91 17.68 -12.02
N GLN A 21 -1.32 18.00 -13.26
CA GLN A 21 -2.17 19.16 -13.54
C GLN A 21 -3.54 19.05 -12.85
N GLY A 22 -4.17 17.88 -12.91
CA GLY A 22 -5.47 17.65 -12.28
C GLY A 22 -5.42 17.78 -10.75
N VAL A 23 -4.42 17.17 -10.12
CA VAL A 23 -4.24 17.24 -8.65
C VAL A 23 -3.87 18.66 -8.23
N GLN A 24 -3.02 19.36 -8.99
CA GLN A 24 -2.69 20.76 -8.72
C GLN A 24 -3.94 21.64 -8.76
N ALA A 25 -4.74 21.57 -9.82
CA ALA A 25 -5.97 22.35 -9.96
C ALA A 25 -6.97 22.06 -8.83
N LEU A 26 -7.08 20.78 -8.43
CA LEU A 26 -7.95 20.36 -7.32
C LEU A 26 -7.51 20.98 -5.98
N ILE A 27 -6.21 20.97 -5.70
CA ILE A 27 -5.64 21.54 -4.47
C ILE A 27 -5.80 23.06 -4.46
N GLU A 28 -5.44 23.75 -5.55
CA GLU A 28 -5.54 25.21 -5.67
C GLU A 28 -6.99 25.71 -5.56
N HIS A 29 -7.95 24.95 -6.10
CA HIS A 29 -9.37 25.26 -5.98
C HIS A 29 -9.88 25.10 -4.53
N THR A 30 -9.40 24.10 -3.81
CA THR A 30 -9.91 23.74 -2.47
C THR A 30 -9.23 24.55 -1.36
N PHE A 31 -7.92 24.76 -1.47
CA PHE A 31 -7.11 25.43 -0.47
C PHE A 31 -6.68 26.80 -0.98
N SER A 32 -7.42 27.83 -0.59
CA SER A 32 -7.12 29.20 -1.02
C SER A 32 -5.69 29.61 -0.67
N GLY A 33 -4.95 30.07 -1.68
CA GLY A 33 -3.55 30.48 -1.54
C GLY A 33 -2.55 29.33 -1.47
N ALA A 34 -2.96 28.09 -1.77
CA ALA A 34 -2.02 26.97 -1.82
C ALA A 34 -0.87 27.19 -2.79
N VAL A 35 0.31 26.73 -2.40
CA VAL A 35 1.52 26.70 -3.21
C VAL A 35 1.79 25.25 -3.56
N VAL A 36 1.63 24.92 -4.84
CA VAL A 36 1.78 23.55 -5.33
C VAL A 36 3.02 23.44 -6.21
N SER A 37 3.91 22.52 -5.89
CA SER A 37 5.03 22.12 -6.74
C SER A 37 4.75 20.75 -7.37
N CYS A 38 5.11 20.60 -8.64
CA CYS A 38 4.87 19.40 -9.42
C CYS A 38 6.20 18.85 -9.94
N ALA A 39 6.47 17.58 -9.66
CA ALA A 39 7.66 16.89 -10.11
C ALA A 39 7.31 15.52 -10.71
N ARG A 40 8.12 15.09 -11.68
CA ARG A 40 7.95 13.79 -12.34
C ARG A 40 8.49 12.62 -11.52
N ASP A 41 9.43 12.89 -10.63
CA ASP A 41 10.12 11.94 -9.77
C ASP A 41 10.75 12.67 -8.58
N LEU A 42 11.33 11.91 -7.64
CA LEU A 42 11.94 12.44 -6.43
C LEU A 42 13.11 13.38 -6.73
N ASP A 43 13.98 13.03 -7.67
CA ASP A 43 15.18 13.82 -7.98
C ASP A 43 14.78 15.19 -8.56
N ALA A 44 13.74 15.24 -9.39
CA ALA A 44 13.15 16.50 -9.86
C ALA A 44 12.46 17.29 -8.74
N ALA A 45 11.85 16.59 -7.76
CA ALA A 45 11.18 17.24 -6.63
C ALA A 45 12.17 17.94 -5.70
N THR A 46 13.36 17.37 -5.53
CA THR A 46 14.37 17.87 -4.60
C THR A 46 15.27 18.92 -5.25
N ALA A 47 15.52 18.82 -6.55
CA ALA A 47 16.20 19.87 -7.33
C ALA A 47 15.42 21.20 -7.37
N GLY A 48 14.09 21.17 -7.24
CA GLY A 48 13.22 22.34 -7.20
C GLY A 48 12.81 22.80 -5.80
N ALA A 49 13.22 22.08 -4.74
CA ALA A 49 12.86 22.39 -3.37
C ALA A 49 13.82 23.44 -2.80
N ASP A 50 13.54 24.72 -3.06
CA ASP A 50 14.24 25.85 -2.42
C ASP A 50 13.91 25.91 -0.92
N GLY A 51 14.54 25.03 -0.11
CA GLY A 51 14.67 25.09 1.36
C GLY A 51 13.40 25.20 2.20
N ALA A 52 12.24 25.27 1.57
CA ALA A 52 11.01 25.66 2.19
C ALA A 52 10.16 24.39 2.28
N GLY A 53 10.08 23.82 3.48
CA GLY A 53 9.44 22.53 3.76
C GLY A 53 7.98 22.45 3.26
N ALA A 54 7.67 21.37 2.55
CA ALA A 54 6.31 21.02 2.18
C ALA A 54 5.49 20.71 3.44
N ASP A 55 4.20 21.07 3.44
CA ASP A 55 3.27 20.64 4.48
C ASP A 55 2.65 19.28 4.14
N ILE A 56 2.67 18.88 2.85
CA ILE A 56 2.20 17.57 2.39
C ILE A 56 2.93 17.14 1.11
N VAL A 57 3.17 15.84 0.97
CA VAL A 57 3.63 15.21 -0.26
C VAL A 57 2.54 14.26 -0.77
N VAL A 58 2.11 14.43 -2.02
CA VAL A 58 1.25 13.50 -2.74
C VAL A 58 2.14 12.77 -3.76
N VAL A 59 2.24 11.45 -3.66
CA VAL A 59 3.16 10.67 -4.51
C VAL A 59 2.48 9.46 -5.13
N ASP A 60 2.74 9.23 -6.42
CA ASP A 60 2.50 7.94 -7.06
C ASP A 60 3.79 7.10 -7.02
N PRO A 61 3.79 5.92 -6.37
CA PRO A 61 4.98 5.08 -6.24
C PRO A 61 5.41 4.35 -7.53
N TRP A 62 4.88 4.72 -8.71
CA TRP A 62 5.01 3.98 -9.97
C TRP A 62 6.45 3.87 -10.54
N LYS A 63 7.22 2.98 -9.92
CA LYS A 63 8.25 2.18 -10.55
C LYS A 63 7.83 0.73 -10.35
N ALA A 64 7.66 -0.03 -11.43
CA ALA A 64 7.39 -1.46 -11.33
C ALA A 64 8.47 -2.13 -10.46
N GLY A 65 8.08 -2.66 -9.30
CA GLY A 65 9.02 -3.26 -8.33
C GLY A 65 9.77 -2.29 -7.43
N ALA A 66 9.40 -1.00 -7.38
CA ALA A 66 9.95 -0.10 -6.36
C ALA A 66 9.47 -0.49 -4.96
N ASP A 67 10.41 -0.52 -4.03
CA ASP A 67 10.15 -0.66 -2.61
C ASP A 67 9.51 0.64 -2.10
N VAL A 68 8.20 0.59 -1.83
CA VAL A 68 7.46 1.73 -1.27
C VAL A 68 8.07 2.19 0.04
N ALA A 69 8.63 1.28 0.85
CA ALA A 69 9.27 1.66 2.10
C ALA A 69 10.54 2.49 1.84
N GLU A 70 11.34 2.14 0.82
CA GLU A 70 12.51 2.91 0.42
C GLU A 70 12.11 4.29 -0.11
N LEU A 71 11.10 4.37 -0.97
CA LEU A 71 10.60 5.64 -1.51
C LEU A 71 10.11 6.56 -0.38
N VAL A 72 9.25 6.04 0.50
CA VAL A 72 8.69 6.80 1.64
C VAL A 72 9.80 7.25 2.58
N LYS A 73 10.81 6.40 2.82
CA LYS A 73 11.98 6.76 3.63
C LYS A 73 12.74 7.94 3.01
N ARG A 74 13.09 7.86 1.72
CA ARG A 74 13.80 8.94 1.02
C ARG A 74 12.99 10.24 1.00
N LEU A 75 11.69 10.16 0.71
CA LEU A 75 10.80 11.33 0.73
C LEU A 75 10.75 12.00 2.10
N ARG A 76 10.72 11.20 3.18
CA ARG A 76 10.75 11.73 4.54
C ARG A 76 12.09 12.39 4.87
N GLU A 77 13.20 11.79 4.46
CA GLU A 77 14.55 12.32 4.66
C GLU A 77 14.78 13.64 3.91
N GLU A 78 14.29 13.74 2.66
CA GLU A 78 14.55 14.91 1.82
C GLU A 78 13.49 16.03 1.96
N LEU A 79 12.21 15.69 2.19
CA LEU A 79 11.12 16.67 2.22
C LEU A 79 10.51 16.90 3.60
N GLY A 80 10.68 15.96 4.54
CA GLY A 80 10.26 16.11 5.95
C GLY A 80 8.75 16.25 6.18
N ALA A 81 7.91 15.96 5.18
CA ALA A 81 6.47 16.19 5.22
C ALA A 81 5.67 14.87 5.34
N PRO A 82 4.42 14.91 5.84
CA PRO A 82 3.49 13.79 5.74
C PRO A 82 3.25 13.39 4.28
N ILE A 83 3.10 12.09 4.04
CA ILE A 83 3.01 11.52 2.68
C ILE A 83 1.63 10.89 2.47
N VAL A 84 0.98 11.24 1.36
CA VAL A 84 -0.22 10.59 0.83
C VAL A 84 0.17 9.85 -0.45
N ILE A 85 -0.09 8.55 -0.49
CA ILE A 85 0.03 7.78 -1.72
C ILE A 85 -1.21 8.01 -2.57
N PHE A 86 -1.01 8.37 -3.84
CA PHE A 86 -2.07 8.55 -4.84
C PHE A 86 -1.75 7.71 -6.08
N THR A 87 -2.38 6.55 -6.20
CA THR A 87 -1.92 5.51 -7.14
C THR A 87 -3.07 4.85 -7.90
N ALA A 88 -2.77 4.29 -9.06
CA ALA A 88 -3.73 3.48 -9.81
C ALA A 88 -3.82 2.03 -9.30
N ASP A 89 -2.82 1.56 -8.55
CA ASP A 89 -2.76 0.20 -8.00
C ASP A 89 -3.27 0.19 -6.55
N GLY A 90 -4.24 -0.67 -6.25
CA GLY A 90 -4.91 -0.72 -4.95
C GLY A 90 -4.71 -2.01 -4.17
N GLY A 91 -3.75 -2.87 -4.55
CA GLY A 91 -3.60 -4.19 -3.93
C GLY A 91 -3.29 -4.14 -2.42
N ALA A 92 -3.84 -5.09 -1.65
CA ALA A 92 -3.69 -5.13 -0.18
C ALA A 92 -2.23 -5.15 0.30
N ARG A 93 -1.33 -5.74 -0.49
CA ARG A 93 0.11 -5.77 -0.18
C ARG A 93 0.75 -4.38 -0.22
N LEU A 94 0.47 -3.62 -1.27
CA LEU A 94 1.04 -2.29 -1.46
C LEU A 94 0.59 -1.33 -0.36
N LEU A 95 -0.68 -1.43 0.06
CA LEU A 95 -1.16 -0.73 1.22
C LEU A 95 -0.42 -1.15 2.51
N SER A 96 -0.30 -2.46 2.77
CA SER A 96 0.33 -2.94 4.00
C SER A 96 1.77 -2.43 4.13
N GLU A 97 2.54 -2.47 3.03
CA GLU A 97 3.90 -1.93 2.95
C GLU A 97 3.91 -0.40 3.18
N ALA A 98 2.99 0.34 2.56
CA ALA A 98 2.85 1.78 2.74
C ALA A 98 2.51 2.19 4.19
N VAL A 99 1.56 1.50 4.83
CA VAL A 99 1.17 1.73 6.22
C VAL A 99 2.34 1.49 7.15
N LYS A 100 3.08 0.38 6.96
CA LYS A 100 4.30 0.08 7.73
C LYS A 100 5.40 1.13 7.53
N ALA A 101 5.51 1.68 6.31
CA ALA A 101 6.43 2.76 6.01
C ALA A 101 6.04 4.09 6.67
N GLY A 102 4.81 4.22 7.19
CA GLY A 102 4.33 5.37 7.94
C GLY A 102 3.80 6.50 7.05
N VAL A 103 3.18 6.16 5.92
CA VAL A 103 2.39 7.15 5.15
C VAL A 103 1.16 7.57 5.96
N LYS A 104 0.62 8.75 5.66
CA LYS A 104 -0.56 9.34 6.30
C LYS A 104 -1.81 9.28 5.45
N GLY A 105 -1.67 8.92 4.18
CA GLY A 105 -2.82 8.69 3.31
C GLY A 105 -2.54 7.63 2.26
N TYR A 106 -3.60 6.93 1.84
CA TYR A 106 -3.57 6.04 0.69
C TYR A 106 -4.89 6.17 -0.07
N VAL A 107 -4.83 6.65 -1.31
CA VAL A 107 -5.99 6.97 -2.14
C VAL A 107 -5.77 6.45 -3.56
N ARG A 108 -6.78 5.80 -4.14
CA ARG A 108 -6.74 5.41 -5.55
C ARG A 108 -7.02 6.59 -6.49
N LYS A 109 -6.39 6.58 -7.66
CA LYS A 109 -6.59 7.57 -8.74
C LYS A 109 -8.00 7.57 -9.34
N ASP A 110 -8.74 6.47 -9.21
CA ASP A 110 -10.13 6.33 -9.62
C ASP A 110 -11.14 6.62 -8.49
N SER A 111 -10.66 6.96 -7.29
CA SER A 111 -11.53 7.41 -6.20
C SER A 111 -12.10 8.80 -6.47
N PRO A 112 -13.25 9.16 -5.86
CA PRO A 112 -13.75 10.53 -5.87
C PRO A 112 -12.68 11.53 -5.44
N SER A 113 -12.59 12.68 -6.11
CA SER A 113 -11.60 13.72 -5.80
C SER A 113 -11.67 14.20 -4.34
N SER A 114 -12.85 14.14 -3.71
CA SER A 114 -13.04 14.45 -2.29
C SER A 114 -12.21 13.58 -1.35
N ASP A 115 -11.87 12.34 -1.75
CA ASP A 115 -11.09 11.44 -0.91
C ASP A 115 -9.62 11.84 -0.86
N LEU A 116 -9.07 12.36 -1.96
CA LEU A 116 -7.73 12.95 -1.95
C LEU A 116 -7.68 14.19 -1.06
N ILE A 117 -8.71 15.05 -1.11
CA ILE A 117 -8.82 16.21 -0.22
C ILE A 117 -8.85 15.79 1.25
N ARG A 118 -9.72 14.82 1.60
CA ARG A 118 -9.80 14.28 2.97
C ARG A 118 -8.48 13.68 3.43
N ALA A 119 -7.77 12.97 2.54
CA ALA A 119 -6.47 12.42 2.86
C ALA A 119 -5.43 13.50 3.16
N ILE A 120 -5.43 14.60 2.41
CA ILE A 120 -4.55 15.75 2.65
C ILE A 120 -4.89 16.41 3.99
N GLU A 121 -6.18 16.63 4.29
CA GLU A 121 -6.62 17.23 5.56
C GLU A 121 -6.24 16.36 6.76
N ALA A 122 -6.53 15.06 6.71
CA ALA A 122 -6.18 14.09 7.74
C ALA A 122 -4.66 14.04 7.97
N ALA A 123 -3.88 13.96 6.89
CA ALA A 123 -2.42 13.90 6.99
C ALA A 123 -1.82 15.15 7.65
N ARG A 124 -2.39 16.33 7.40
CA ARG A 124 -1.99 17.58 8.08
C ARG A 124 -2.37 17.61 9.55
N ALA A 125 -3.47 16.95 9.93
CA ALA A 125 -3.86 16.74 11.32
C ALA A 125 -3.01 15.65 12.02
N GLY A 126 -2.11 14.97 11.29
CA GLY A 126 -1.33 13.84 11.79
C GLY A 126 -2.09 12.51 11.80
N GLU A 127 -3.32 12.51 11.30
CA GLU A 127 -4.20 11.36 11.20
C GLU A 127 -3.90 10.53 9.94
N PHE A 128 -4.38 9.28 9.93
CA PHE A 128 -4.26 8.39 8.79
C PHE A 128 -5.59 8.31 8.04
N TYR A 129 -5.53 8.43 6.71
CA TYR A 129 -6.69 8.24 5.84
C TYR A 129 -6.45 7.11 4.84
N ILE A 130 -7.48 6.30 4.65
CA ILE A 130 -7.53 5.33 3.56
C ILE A 130 -8.84 5.54 2.80
N ASP A 131 -8.79 5.51 1.48
CA ASP A 131 -10.03 5.59 0.72
C ASP A 131 -10.96 4.40 1.05
N PRO A 132 -12.29 4.61 1.16
CA PRO A 132 -13.21 3.55 1.56
C PRO A 132 -13.26 2.38 0.59
N SER A 133 -13.03 2.62 -0.70
CA SER A 133 -13.11 1.60 -1.75
C SER A 133 -12.01 0.54 -1.59
N LEU A 134 -10.81 0.96 -1.19
CA LEU A 134 -9.72 0.07 -0.83
C LEU A 134 -10.05 -0.72 0.43
N SER A 135 -10.55 -0.07 1.47
CA SER A 135 -10.84 -0.74 2.73
C SER A 135 -11.77 -1.96 2.54
N ALA A 136 -12.79 -1.83 1.69
CA ALA A 136 -13.67 -2.93 1.32
C ALA A 136 -12.95 -4.00 0.47
N SER A 137 -12.11 -3.58 -0.48
CA SER A 137 -11.33 -4.46 -1.36
C SER A 137 -10.35 -5.32 -0.57
N ILE A 138 -9.67 -4.74 0.42
CA ILE A 138 -8.68 -5.41 1.27
C ILE A 138 -9.35 -6.41 2.18
N VAL A 139 -10.49 -6.06 2.79
CA VAL A 139 -11.26 -7.01 3.61
C VAL A 139 -11.69 -8.23 2.79
N LEU A 140 -12.02 -8.02 1.51
CA LEU A 140 -12.37 -9.10 0.58
C LEU A 140 -11.14 -9.90 0.12
N GLU A 141 -10.02 -9.25 -0.23
CA GLU A 141 -8.77 -9.90 -0.64
C GLU A 141 -8.09 -10.66 0.51
N GLU A 142 -8.05 -10.08 1.71
CA GLU A 142 -7.58 -10.76 2.92
C GLU A 142 -8.54 -11.91 3.27
N GLY A 143 -9.86 -11.75 3.14
CA GLY A 143 -10.81 -12.83 3.35
C GLY A 143 -10.58 -14.06 2.45
N ASP A 144 -10.19 -13.84 1.20
CA ASP A 144 -10.01 -14.92 0.21
C ASP A 144 -8.60 -15.54 0.27
N ARG A 145 -7.55 -14.72 0.47
CA ARG A 145 -6.14 -15.18 0.56
C ARG A 145 -5.70 -15.57 1.97
N THR A 146 -6.48 -15.28 3.01
CA THR A 146 -6.14 -15.74 4.37
C THR A 146 -6.29 -17.25 4.48
N LEU A 147 -5.17 -17.89 4.80
CA LEU A 147 -5.17 -19.27 5.28
C LEU A 147 -5.69 -19.30 6.71
N SER A 148 -6.63 -20.21 6.98
CA SER A 148 -6.97 -20.57 8.37
C SER A 148 -5.72 -21.04 9.12
N ALA A 149 -5.73 -20.97 10.46
CA ALA A 149 -4.63 -21.47 11.28
C ALA A 149 -4.21 -22.89 10.88
N ARG A 150 -5.20 -23.76 10.62
CA ARG A 150 -4.95 -25.13 10.18
C ARG A 150 -4.33 -25.23 8.79
N GLN A 151 -4.76 -24.41 7.84
CA GLN A 151 -4.16 -24.37 6.51
C GLN A 151 -2.72 -23.82 6.54
N ARG A 152 -2.44 -22.89 7.44
CA ARG A 152 -1.10 -22.36 7.68
C ARG A 152 -0.17 -23.44 8.26
N GLU A 153 -0.61 -24.18 9.27
CA GLU A 153 0.14 -25.34 9.83
C GLU A 153 0.47 -26.36 8.74
N ILE A 154 -0.53 -26.72 7.92
CA ILE A 154 -0.31 -27.65 6.81
C ILE A 154 0.71 -27.07 5.84
N LEU A 155 0.58 -25.82 5.39
CA LEU A 155 1.51 -25.20 4.47
C LEU A 155 2.95 -25.10 5.04
N GLN A 156 3.09 -24.85 6.34
CA GLN A 156 4.39 -24.81 7.04
C GLN A 156 5.07 -26.17 7.01
N MET A 157 4.35 -27.25 7.36
CA MET A 157 4.88 -28.61 7.29
C MET A 157 5.23 -29.01 5.84
N LEU A 158 4.42 -28.54 4.87
CA LEU A 158 4.71 -28.73 3.47
C LEU A 158 5.98 -27.97 3.03
N ALA A 159 6.28 -26.81 3.61
CA ALA A 159 7.52 -26.06 3.38
C ALA A 159 8.75 -26.80 3.93
N HIS A 160 8.62 -27.52 5.04
CA HIS A 160 9.65 -28.41 5.58
C HIS A 160 9.83 -29.73 4.81
N GLY A 161 9.18 -29.88 3.64
CA GLY A 161 9.32 -31.07 2.80
C GLY A 161 8.54 -32.29 3.27
N MET A 162 7.67 -32.15 4.27
CA MET A 162 6.92 -33.30 4.81
C MET A 162 5.95 -33.88 3.77
N GLN A 163 5.82 -35.20 3.75
CA GLN A 163 4.84 -35.87 2.90
C GLN A 163 3.44 -35.82 3.53
N THR A 164 2.40 -35.91 2.69
CA THR A 164 0.99 -35.73 3.09
C THR A 164 0.53 -36.69 4.17
N ASP A 165 1.06 -37.91 4.18
CA ASP A 165 0.85 -38.95 5.19
C ASP A 165 1.48 -38.60 6.55
N HIS A 166 2.71 -38.07 6.54
CA HIS A 166 3.36 -37.57 7.75
C HIS A 166 2.63 -36.35 8.32
N VAL A 167 2.21 -35.42 7.45
CA VAL A 167 1.37 -34.27 7.87
C VAL A 167 0.06 -34.75 8.49
N ALA A 168 -0.60 -35.74 7.88
CA ALA A 168 -1.84 -36.30 8.41
C ALA A 168 -1.64 -36.91 9.80
N LYS A 169 -0.56 -37.67 9.99
CA LYS A 169 -0.23 -38.30 11.27
C LYS A 169 0.05 -37.27 12.38
N GLU A 170 0.90 -36.28 12.10
CA GLU A 170 1.27 -35.24 13.07
C GLU A 170 0.06 -34.43 13.53
N LEU A 171 -0.83 -34.16 12.57
CA LEU A 171 -2.00 -33.32 12.79
C LEU A 171 -3.23 -34.12 13.28
N GLY A 172 -3.15 -35.45 13.40
CA GLY A 172 -4.29 -36.31 13.77
C GLY A 172 -5.43 -36.29 12.75
N LEU A 173 -5.11 -36.14 11.46
CA LEU A 173 -6.06 -36.07 10.35
C LEU A 173 -5.95 -37.31 9.44
N SER A 174 -6.94 -37.50 8.58
CA SER A 174 -6.81 -38.43 7.45
C SER A 174 -5.97 -37.82 6.33
N THR A 175 -5.30 -38.67 5.55
CA THR A 175 -4.54 -38.25 4.34
C THR A 175 -5.42 -37.50 3.35
N GLU A 176 -6.68 -37.92 3.19
CA GLU A 176 -7.65 -37.29 2.28
C GLU A 176 -8.07 -35.89 2.78
N THR A 177 -8.19 -35.72 4.09
CA THR A 177 -8.43 -34.41 4.70
C THR A 177 -7.27 -33.44 4.41
N VAL A 178 -6.01 -33.89 4.55
CA VAL A 178 -4.84 -33.07 4.22
C VAL A 178 -4.76 -32.74 2.73
N ARG A 179 -5.12 -33.67 1.83
CA ARG A 179 -5.21 -33.40 0.39
C ARG A 179 -6.25 -32.33 0.08
N THR A 180 -7.42 -32.42 0.72
CA THR A 180 -8.49 -31.43 0.56
C THR A 180 -8.05 -30.05 1.04
N HIS A 181 -7.39 -29.95 2.20
CA HIS A 181 -6.83 -28.69 2.68
C HIS A 181 -5.76 -28.15 1.74
N THR A 182 -4.85 -29.01 1.26
CA THR A 182 -3.82 -28.62 0.28
C THR A 182 -4.46 -28.05 -0.98
N LYS A 183 -5.49 -28.70 -1.55
CA LYS A 183 -6.20 -28.18 -2.73
C LYS A 183 -6.83 -26.81 -2.48
N ARG A 184 -7.41 -26.60 -1.29
CA ARG A 184 -7.96 -25.29 -0.89
C ARG A 184 -6.87 -24.24 -0.69
N ILE A 185 -5.71 -24.62 -0.16
CA ILE A 185 -4.55 -23.73 -0.02
C ILE A 185 -4.07 -23.30 -1.42
N LEU A 186 -3.91 -24.24 -2.36
CA LEU A 186 -3.52 -23.95 -3.73
C LEU A 186 -4.51 -22.99 -4.40
N ALA A 187 -5.81 -23.23 -4.26
CA ALA A 187 -6.84 -22.35 -4.80
C ALA A 187 -6.78 -20.94 -4.19
N LYS A 188 -6.70 -20.82 -2.86
CA LYS A 188 -6.63 -19.53 -2.16
C LYS A 188 -5.36 -18.74 -2.47
N LEU A 189 -4.26 -19.43 -2.71
CA LEU A 189 -2.97 -18.82 -3.06
C LEU A 189 -2.78 -18.67 -4.57
N GLU A 190 -3.80 -19.01 -5.38
CA GLU A 190 -3.72 -19.01 -6.85
C GLU A 190 -2.49 -19.76 -7.38
N ALA A 191 -2.10 -20.82 -6.67
CA ALA A 191 -0.91 -21.59 -6.95
C ALA A 191 -1.25 -22.85 -7.75
N SER A 192 -0.53 -23.08 -8.84
CA SER A 192 -0.64 -24.27 -9.66
C SER A 192 0.10 -25.47 -9.06
N THR A 193 1.09 -25.23 -8.19
CA THR A 193 1.88 -26.29 -7.55
C THR A 193 2.07 -26.04 -6.06
N ARG A 194 2.33 -27.11 -5.31
CA ARG A 194 2.72 -27.04 -3.89
C ARG A 194 3.94 -26.14 -3.68
N THR A 195 4.96 -26.27 -4.52
CA THR A 195 6.18 -25.45 -4.44
C THR A 195 5.87 -23.98 -4.65
N GLN A 196 5.02 -23.65 -5.62
CA GLN A 196 4.56 -22.28 -5.84
C GLN A 196 3.78 -21.75 -4.64
N ALA A 197 2.90 -22.56 -4.04
CA ALA A 197 2.15 -22.18 -2.84
C ALA A 197 3.06 -21.92 -1.63
N VAL A 198 4.12 -22.72 -1.45
CA VAL A 198 5.13 -22.50 -0.40
C VAL A 198 5.90 -21.20 -0.66
N ALA A 199 6.33 -20.97 -1.90
CA ALA A 199 7.04 -19.73 -2.27
C ALA A 199 6.17 -18.48 -2.06
N ILE A 200 4.87 -18.57 -2.37
CA ILE A 200 3.88 -17.53 -2.07
C ILE A 200 3.74 -17.38 -0.56
N GLY A 201 3.55 -18.49 0.17
CA GLY A 201 3.42 -18.49 1.63
C GLY A 201 4.58 -17.79 2.35
N ILE A 202 5.83 -18.04 1.96
CA ILE A 202 7.02 -17.38 2.50
C ILE A 202 7.05 -15.89 2.09
N ARG A 203 6.83 -15.60 0.79
CA ARG A 203 6.86 -14.23 0.25
C ARG A 203 5.87 -13.30 0.96
N TYR A 204 4.69 -13.81 1.30
CA TYR A 204 3.64 -13.04 1.97
C TYR A 204 3.67 -13.18 3.49
N GLY A 205 4.70 -13.82 4.08
CA GLY A 205 4.84 -13.99 5.52
C GLY A 205 3.74 -14.82 6.18
N LEU A 206 3.06 -15.68 5.40
CA LEU A 206 2.03 -16.58 5.90
C LEU A 206 2.65 -17.75 6.69
N ILE A 207 3.87 -18.16 6.33
CA ILE A 207 4.68 -19.24 6.91
C ILE A 207 6.15 -18.80 6.94
N GLN A 208 6.98 -19.48 7.74
CA GLN A 208 8.40 -19.17 7.96
C GLN A 208 9.34 -20.16 7.27
#